data_AF-A0A1G6HWJ8-F1
#
_entry.id   AF-A0A1G6HWJ8-F1
#
_cell.length_a   1.000
_cell.length_b   1.000
_cell.length_c   1.000
_cell.angle_alpha   90.00
_cell.angle_beta   90.00
_cell.angle_gamma   90.00
#
_symmetry.space_group_name_H-M   'P 1'
#
loop_
_entity.id
_entity.type
_entity.pdbx_description
1 polymer ?
#
loop_
_entity_poly.entity_id
_entity_poly.type
_entity_poly.pdbx_seq_one_letter_code
_entity_poly.pdbx_strand_id
1 'polypeptide(L)'
;MFRCPPKTLTTSRFSAVSPLARFCAPAGVARRFTALGAICTIALSFGASVPALAQTVGVPGPLDLQGAPAVQAAPAGNAPLAASDVAGAPGAQTSQQNDFDARQQVLDRRTAENNYQFAVAQHNCYSTFFVNHCIGKARDKMRVVQADIRREQLALDDEKRTAHAQQRDQQAALQRAQDEANAPQRAANEAASAQAYEQKQRQHALDQAQREAEAPQRAANEQAYQEKQRQHALAQAQREGGQSQRDANQAAYDQKQANYQKQLDEARRQGEQKAQERADKAQRFQQKQEDAARHKADVEERQKQAAGKAQEKQQQELQQQQQLKQQQQQQDQ
;
A
#
# COMPACT_ATOMS: atom_id res chain seq x y z
N MET A 1 -41.60 92.58 2.00
CA MET A 1 -40.49 91.79 1.44
C MET A 1 -40.47 90.42 2.10
N PHE A 2 -40.09 89.41 1.34
CA PHE A 2 -40.59 88.04 1.42
C PHE A 2 -40.14 87.22 2.64
N ARG A 3 -41.07 86.38 3.09
CA ARG A 3 -40.93 85.25 4.03
C ARG A 3 -39.82 84.29 3.58
N CYS A 4 -38.99 83.86 4.53
CA CYS A 4 -38.23 82.62 4.40
C CYS A 4 -39.09 81.43 4.88
N PRO A 5 -39.09 80.29 4.15
CA PRO A 5 -39.90 79.12 4.45
C PRO A 5 -39.20 78.13 5.42
N PRO A 6 -39.97 77.23 6.08
CA PRO A 6 -39.46 76.16 6.93
C PRO A 6 -39.13 74.88 6.13
N LYS A 7 -38.06 74.18 6.51
CA LYS A 7 -37.78 72.81 6.03
C LYS A 7 -38.46 71.78 6.92
N THR A 8 -39.31 71.01 6.27
CA THR A 8 -39.98 69.76 6.64
C THR A 8 -39.01 68.62 6.94
N LEU A 9 -39.41 67.67 7.81
CA LEU A 9 -39.44 66.20 7.61
C LEU A 9 -40.15 65.57 8.86
N THR A 10 -41.42 65.16 8.79
CA THR A 10 -41.94 63.77 8.54
C THR A 10 -41.49 62.76 9.61
N THR A 11 -42.22 62.50 10.71
CA THR A 11 -43.41 61.63 10.93
C THR A 11 -43.36 60.19 10.38
N SER A 12 -43.16 59.21 11.28
CA SER A 12 -43.70 57.84 11.29
C SER A 12 -43.38 57.24 12.67
N ARG A 13 -44.25 57.19 13.70
CA ARG A 13 -45.51 56.45 13.98
C ARG A 13 -45.39 54.91 14.14
N PHE A 14 -45.94 54.45 15.28
CA PHE A 14 -46.28 53.10 15.79
C PHE A 14 -45.15 52.33 16.51
N SER A 15 -45.14 52.11 17.83
CA SER A 15 -46.14 51.66 18.85
C SER A 15 -46.47 50.15 18.83
N ALA A 16 -45.97 49.44 19.86
CA ALA A 16 -46.64 48.32 20.56
C ALA A 16 -45.84 48.08 21.87
N VAL A 17 -46.28 48.57 23.03
CA VAL A 17 -47.20 47.92 23.99
C VAL A 17 -46.75 46.49 24.36
N SER A 18 -46.07 46.37 25.51
CA SER A 18 -45.89 45.11 26.24
C SER A 18 -46.37 45.28 27.68
N PRO A 19 -47.39 44.53 28.13
CA PRO A 19 -47.77 44.49 29.53
C PRO A 19 -47.03 43.38 30.30
N LEU A 20 -46.84 43.69 31.58
CA LEU A 20 -46.38 42.83 32.67
C LEU A 20 -47.15 41.50 32.76
N ALA A 21 -46.41 40.40 32.96
CA ALA A 21 -46.92 39.25 33.70
C ALA A 21 -45.81 38.64 34.56
N ARG A 22 -46.00 38.80 35.88
CA ARG A 22 -45.36 38.09 36.99
C ARG A 22 -45.29 36.58 36.75
N PHE A 23 -44.17 35.96 37.06
CA PHE A 23 -44.16 34.61 37.61
C PHE A 23 -43.19 34.50 38.79
N CYS A 24 -43.73 34.01 39.89
CA CYS A 24 -43.07 33.75 41.17
C CYS A 24 -42.06 32.60 41.07
N ALA A 25 -41.04 32.69 41.93
CA ALA A 25 -40.15 31.61 42.33
C ALA A 25 -40.91 30.43 42.98
N PRO A 26 -40.24 29.28 43.14
CA PRO A 26 -39.79 28.99 44.50
C PRO A 26 -38.39 28.37 44.63
N ALA A 27 -37.80 28.74 45.77
CA ALA A 27 -36.84 28.07 46.64
C ALA A 27 -36.17 26.75 46.20
N GLY A 28 -34.84 26.74 46.29
CA GLY A 28 -34.01 25.53 46.35
C GLY A 28 -32.68 25.82 47.06
N VAL A 29 -32.69 25.69 48.39
CA VAL A 29 -31.51 25.75 49.28
C VAL A 29 -30.99 24.33 49.50
N ALA A 30 -29.69 24.09 49.27
CA ALA A 30 -28.79 23.35 50.18
C ALA A 30 -27.41 23.15 49.55
N ARG A 31 -26.44 23.97 49.97
CA ARG A 31 -25.01 23.65 49.93
C ARG A 31 -24.67 22.80 51.16
N ARG A 32 -23.88 21.74 50.98
CA ARG A 32 -23.04 21.20 52.06
C ARG A 32 -21.59 21.11 51.59
N PHE A 33 -20.77 21.89 52.29
CA PHE A 33 -19.33 21.78 52.39
C PHE A 33 -18.93 20.48 53.09
N THR A 34 -17.84 19.86 52.65
CA THR A 34 -16.79 19.33 53.54
C THR A 34 -15.46 19.30 52.78
N ALA A 35 -14.42 19.74 53.48
CA ALA A 35 -13.04 19.93 53.02
C ALA A 35 -12.11 18.83 53.56
N LEU A 36 -10.88 18.82 53.02
CA LEU A 36 -9.62 18.24 53.53
C LEU A 36 -9.53 16.70 53.52
N GLY A 37 -8.65 16.09 52.73
CA GLY A 37 -7.18 16.00 52.90
C GLY A 37 -6.86 14.49 53.07
N ALA A 38 -5.75 13.85 52.69
CA ALA A 38 -4.45 14.24 52.20
C ALA A 38 -3.70 12.94 51.77
N ILE A 39 -2.78 13.04 50.79
CA ILE A 39 -1.45 12.35 50.73
C ILE A 39 -1.31 10.88 50.25
N CYS A 40 -0.30 10.70 49.36
CA CYS A 40 0.48 9.51 48.95
C CYS A 40 -0.23 8.41 48.11
N THR A 41 0.32 7.81 47.03
CA THR A 41 1.70 7.59 46.56
C THR A 41 1.69 7.06 45.11
N ILE A 42 2.63 7.55 44.29
CA ILE A 42 3.47 6.88 43.26
C ILE A 42 3.05 5.46 42.78
N ALA A 43 2.89 5.27 41.45
CA ALA A 43 3.76 4.40 40.61
C ALA A 43 3.10 3.92 39.29
N LEU A 44 3.92 3.91 38.22
CA LEU A 44 3.89 3.07 37.00
C LEU A 44 3.02 3.54 35.82
N SER A 45 3.59 4.48 35.06
CA SER A 45 3.35 4.68 33.63
C SER A 45 4.02 3.59 32.79
N PHE A 46 3.25 3.04 31.85
CA PHE A 46 3.60 2.03 30.86
C PHE A 46 4.79 2.47 29.98
N GLY A 47 5.80 1.59 29.87
CA GLY A 47 6.87 1.70 28.89
C GLY A 47 6.41 1.23 27.50
N ALA A 48 6.57 2.09 26.50
CA ALA A 48 6.46 1.74 25.10
C ALA A 48 7.84 1.31 24.59
N SER A 49 7.98 0.01 24.31
CA SER A 49 9.16 -0.59 23.68
C SER A 49 8.98 -0.59 22.16
N VAL A 50 9.89 0.04 21.43
CA VAL A 50 10.00 -0.07 19.96
C VAL A 50 11.25 -0.90 19.65
N PRO A 51 11.17 -2.05 18.96
CA PRO A 51 12.35 -2.76 18.50
C PRO A 51 12.76 -2.27 17.11
N ALA A 52 13.98 -1.73 17.00
CA ALA A 52 14.65 -1.53 15.71
C ALA A 52 15.56 -2.75 15.45
N LEU A 53 15.18 -3.56 14.48
CA LEU A 53 16.00 -4.63 13.92
C LEU A 53 16.60 -4.20 12.58
N ALA A 54 17.75 -4.79 12.27
CA ALA A 54 18.47 -4.86 10.99
C ALA A 54 19.56 -3.80 10.73
N GLN A 55 20.82 -4.20 10.97
CA GLN A 55 21.93 -3.84 10.09
C GLN A 55 22.72 -5.10 9.75
N THR A 56 22.72 -5.43 8.47
CA THR A 56 23.48 -6.51 7.84
C THR A 56 24.87 -6.03 7.45
N VAL A 57 25.83 -6.93 7.65
CA VAL A 57 27.25 -6.84 7.38
C VAL A 57 27.55 -6.76 5.87
N GLY A 58 28.49 -5.89 5.48
CA GLY A 58 29.11 -5.85 4.16
C GLY A 58 30.58 -5.43 4.26
N VAL A 59 31.46 -6.34 3.85
CA VAL A 59 32.94 -6.35 3.95
C VAL A 59 33.59 -5.46 2.85
N PRO A 60 34.85 -4.98 3.01
CA PRO A 60 35.43 -3.90 2.20
C PRO A 60 36.32 -4.39 1.04
N GLY A 61 36.57 -3.52 0.06
CA GLY A 61 37.61 -3.68 -0.96
C GLY A 61 37.88 -2.39 -1.77
N PRO A 62 39.13 -2.07 -2.17
CA PRO A 62 39.56 -0.74 -2.61
C PRO A 62 39.83 -0.62 -4.13
N LEU A 63 39.84 0.61 -4.68
CA LEU A 63 40.87 1.20 -5.58
C LEU A 63 40.35 2.44 -6.37
N ASP A 64 41.24 3.44 -6.41
CA ASP A 64 41.53 4.46 -7.44
C ASP A 64 40.67 5.72 -7.73
N LEU A 65 41.25 6.85 -7.30
CA LEU A 65 41.68 8.08 -8.01
C LEU A 65 40.73 8.93 -8.91
N GLN A 66 40.65 10.21 -8.49
CA GLN A 66 40.74 11.47 -9.27
C GLN A 66 39.53 12.00 -10.07
N GLY A 67 39.03 13.18 -9.66
CA GLY A 67 38.50 14.20 -10.60
C GLY A 67 37.35 15.11 -10.12
N ALA A 68 37.71 16.33 -9.70
CA ALA A 68 36.92 17.59 -9.66
C ALA A 68 35.90 17.87 -8.51
N PRO A 69 35.85 19.13 -7.99
CA PRO A 69 35.10 19.48 -6.79
C PRO A 69 33.65 19.85 -7.09
N ALA A 70 32.71 18.99 -6.71
CA ALA A 70 31.31 19.33 -6.58
C ALA A 70 31.03 19.83 -5.15
N VAL A 71 30.72 21.11 -5.03
CA VAL A 71 30.24 21.74 -3.80
C VAL A 71 28.83 21.22 -3.54
N GLN A 72 28.69 20.21 -2.67
CA GLN A 72 27.40 19.80 -2.12
C GLN A 72 27.50 19.67 -0.60
N ALA A 73 26.57 20.38 0.01
CA ALA A 73 26.38 20.55 1.44
C ALA A 73 26.21 19.21 2.17
N ALA A 74 27.03 19.01 3.20
CA ALA A 74 26.71 18.09 4.28
C ALA A 74 25.77 18.79 5.28
N PRO A 75 24.75 18.11 5.82
CA PRO A 75 23.92 18.66 6.89
C PRO A 75 24.68 18.53 8.21
N ALA A 76 25.41 19.60 8.57
CA ALA A 76 25.90 19.78 9.92
C ALA A 76 24.79 20.43 10.77
N GLY A 77 24.49 19.80 11.90
CA GLY A 77 23.90 20.50 13.05
C GLY A 77 22.40 20.32 13.22
N ASN A 78 22.02 19.33 14.03
CA ASN A 78 20.97 19.56 15.01
C ASN A 78 21.49 20.58 16.03
N ALA A 79 21.49 21.85 15.64
CA ALA A 79 21.57 22.96 16.58
C ALA A 79 20.14 23.24 17.05
N PRO A 80 19.86 23.24 18.36
CA PRO A 80 18.57 23.71 18.85
C PRO A 80 18.41 25.14 18.38
N LEU A 81 17.24 25.42 17.78
CA LEU A 81 16.75 26.75 17.46
C LEU A 81 17.14 27.70 18.58
N ALA A 82 18.01 28.66 18.24
CA ALA A 82 18.38 29.75 19.12
C ALA A 82 17.09 30.45 19.56
N ALA A 83 16.65 30.14 20.78
CA ALA A 83 15.88 31.07 21.57
C ALA A 83 16.67 32.36 21.52
N SER A 84 16.07 33.41 20.96
CA SER A 84 16.68 34.71 20.91
C SER A 84 17.08 35.09 22.33
N ASP A 85 18.39 35.12 22.56
CA ASP A 85 19.01 35.68 23.76
C ASP A 85 18.62 37.16 23.84
N VAL A 86 17.44 37.42 24.40
CA VAL A 86 17.23 38.66 25.14
C VAL A 86 17.99 38.46 26.44
N ALA A 87 19.30 38.68 26.36
CA ALA A 87 20.16 38.89 27.51
C ALA A 87 19.79 40.24 28.16
N GLY A 88 18.57 40.35 28.66
CA GLY A 88 18.27 41.25 29.77
C GLY A 88 18.96 40.63 30.98
N ALA A 89 20.06 41.25 31.42
CA ALA A 89 20.95 40.74 32.46
C ALA A 89 20.17 40.07 33.62
N PRO A 90 20.13 38.73 33.70
CA PRO A 90 19.40 38.03 34.75
C PRO A 90 19.99 38.31 36.13
N GLY A 91 21.24 38.79 36.19
CA GLY A 91 21.95 39.15 37.41
C GLY A 91 21.32 40.31 38.19
N ALA A 92 20.70 41.29 37.52
CA ALA A 92 20.17 42.48 38.19
C ALA A 92 18.79 42.26 38.84
N GLN A 93 17.91 41.49 38.18
CA GLN A 93 16.62 41.14 38.79
C GLN A 93 16.78 40.08 39.89
N THR A 94 17.69 39.13 39.68
CA THR A 94 18.02 38.12 40.68
C THR A 94 18.70 38.76 41.90
N SER A 95 19.57 39.76 41.72
CA SER A 95 20.20 40.46 42.85
C SER A 95 19.21 41.28 43.67
N GLN A 96 18.24 41.95 43.04
CA GLN A 96 17.17 42.66 43.74
C GLN A 96 16.28 41.70 44.52
N GLN A 97 15.93 40.55 43.94
CA GLN A 97 15.15 39.52 44.63
C GLN A 97 15.89 38.98 45.86
N ASN A 98 17.18 38.69 45.73
CA ASN A 98 18.02 38.22 46.83
C ASN A 98 18.13 39.25 47.97
N ASP A 99 18.16 40.56 47.65
CA ASP A 99 18.17 41.63 48.65
C ASP A 99 16.86 41.70 49.44
N PHE A 100 15.71 41.57 48.76
CA PHE A 100 14.41 41.49 49.41
C PHE A 100 14.28 40.26 50.32
N ASP A 101 14.79 39.11 49.87
CA ASP A 101 14.77 37.87 50.65
C ASP A 101 15.68 37.95 51.88
N ALA A 102 16.85 38.58 51.75
CA ALA A 102 17.75 38.82 52.88
C ALA A 102 17.11 39.73 53.95
N ARG A 103 16.46 40.83 53.53
CA ARG A 103 15.73 41.72 54.45
C ARG A 103 14.55 41.02 55.13
N GLN A 104 13.82 40.17 54.40
CA GLN A 104 12.75 39.37 54.97
C GLN A 104 13.26 38.44 56.08
N GLN A 105 14.37 37.74 55.84
CA GLN A 105 14.97 36.83 56.84
C GLN A 105 15.40 37.57 58.12
N VAL A 106 15.86 38.82 58.01
CA VAL A 106 16.18 39.65 59.18
C VAL A 106 14.92 39.96 59.99
N LEU A 107 13.80 40.29 59.33
CA LEU A 107 12.52 40.55 60.00
C LEU A 107 11.96 39.28 60.67
N ASP A 108 12.11 38.13 60.02
CA ASP A 108 11.69 36.84 60.56
C ASP A 108 12.52 36.45 61.80
N ARG A 109 13.84 36.68 61.73
CA ARG A 109 14.75 36.49 62.88
C ARG A 109 14.37 37.39 64.05
N ARG A 110 14.15 38.69 63.81
CA ARG A 110 13.71 39.63 64.85
C ARG A 110 12.38 39.24 65.48
N THR A 111 11.47 38.69 64.68
CA THR A 111 10.20 38.15 65.17
C THR A 111 10.42 36.95 66.09
N ALA A 112 11.26 36.01 65.68
CA ALA A 112 11.60 34.83 66.49
C ALA A 112 12.31 35.22 67.80
N GLU A 113 13.27 36.14 67.75
CA GLU A 113 13.97 36.66 68.91
C GLU A 113 13.01 37.38 69.87
N ASN A 114 12.09 38.22 69.36
CA ASN A 114 11.11 38.91 70.19
C ASN A 114 10.17 37.93 70.92
N ASN A 115 9.71 36.90 70.22
CA ASN A 115 8.89 35.83 70.80
C ASN A 115 9.65 35.04 71.87
N TYR A 116 10.92 34.72 71.62
CA TYR A 116 11.79 34.05 72.59
C TYR A 116 11.98 34.91 73.85
N GLN A 117 12.30 36.20 73.70
CA GLN A 117 12.48 37.13 74.82
C GLN A 117 11.19 37.27 75.64
N PHE A 118 10.03 37.31 74.98
CA PHE A 118 8.74 37.30 75.67
C PHE A 118 8.51 36.00 76.45
N ALA A 119 8.79 34.84 75.87
CA ALA A 119 8.63 33.54 76.55
C ALA A 119 9.53 33.42 77.78
N VAL A 120 10.80 33.85 77.68
CA VAL A 120 11.73 33.88 78.81
C VAL A 120 11.24 34.85 79.89
N ALA A 121 10.84 36.07 79.50
CA ALA A 121 10.29 37.04 80.44
C ALA A 121 9.02 36.54 81.13
N GLN A 122 8.15 35.82 80.40
CA GLN A 122 6.95 35.20 80.96
C GLN A 122 7.31 34.17 82.03
N HIS A 123 8.28 33.28 81.77
CA HIS A 123 8.75 32.31 82.74
C HIS A 123 9.31 33.00 84.00
N ASN A 124 10.13 34.05 83.81
CA ASN A 124 10.70 34.83 84.92
C ASN A 124 9.65 35.64 85.71
N CYS A 125 8.53 36.01 85.09
CA CYS A 125 7.45 36.70 85.79
C CYS A 125 6.74 35.80 86.80
N TYR A 126 6.68 34.47 86.56
CA TYR A 126 6.08 33.53 87.50
C TYR A 126 6.88 33.34 88.80
N SER A 127 8.16 33.70 88.81
CA SER A 127 8.97 33.73 90.03
C SER A 127 8.87 35.05 90.81
N THR A 128 8.01 35.99 90.39
CA THR A 128 7.86 37.32 91.02
C THR A 128 6.52 37.43 91.75
N PHE A 129 6.46 38.15 92.88
CA PHE A 129 5.23 38.32 93.67
C PHE A 129 4.07 39.00 92.89
N PHE A 130 4.36 39.96 91.99
CA PHE A 130 3.36 40.65 91.17
C PHE A 130 3.32 40.14 89.71
N VAL A 131 3.02 38.85 89.55
CA VAL A 131 3.02 38.14 88.24
C VAL A 131 2.22 38.89 87.17
N ASN A 132 1.00 39.34 87.49
CA ASN A 132 0.11 40.00 86.52
C ASN A 132 0.67 41.33 85.98
N HIS A 133 1.27 42.14 86.85
CA HIS A 133 1.91 43.38 86.43
C HIS A 133 3.16 43.11 85.59
N CYS A 134 3.97 42.13 85.98
CA CYS A 134 5.16 41.71 85.25
C CYS A 134 4.82 41.22 83.83
N ILE A 135 3.82 40.35 83.68
CA ILE A 135 3.37 39.85 82.37
C ILE A 135 2.82 40.99 81.51
N GLY A 136 2.10 41.95 82.10
CA GLY A 136 1.63 43.15 81.40
C GLY A 136 2.79 43.92 80.76
N LYS A 137 3.81 44.26 81.56
CA LYS A 137 5.01 44.96 81.09
C LYS A 137 5.78 44.16 80.02
N ALA A 138 5.84 42.84 80.14
CA ALA A 138 6.45 41.98 79.13
C ALA A 138 5.66 41.98 77.80
N ARG A 139 4.32 41.96 77.85
CA ARG A 139 3.47 42.08 76.65
C ARG A 139 3.60 43.44 75.99
N ASP A 140 3.71 44.51 76.75
CA ASP A 140 3.83 45.85 76.17
C ASP A 140 5.15 46.00 75.41
N LYS A 141 6.25 45.48 75.95
CA LYS A 141 7.53 45.40 75.24
C LYS A 141 7.43 44.57 73.95
N MET A 142 6.76 43.42 74.01
CA MET A 142 6.52 42.56 72.84
C MET A 142 5.71 43.32 71.76
N ARG A 143 4.61 43.98 72.15
CA ARG A 143 3.76 44.75 71.24
C ARG A 143 4.48 45.90 70.55
N VAL A 144 5.35 46.62 71.27
CA VAL A 144 6.14 47.72 70.67
C VAL A 144 7.05 47.18 69.58
N VAL A 145 7.83 46.15 69.87
CA VAL A 145 8.75 45.55 68.88
C VAL A 145 7.97 44.92 67.72
N GLN A 146 6.85 44.25 67.99
CA GLN A 146 6.01 43.66 66.96
C GLN A 146 5.40 44.73 66.04
N ALA A 147 5.01 45.89 66.59
CA ALA A 147 4.53 47.01 65.79
C ALA A 147 5.61 47.58 64.87
N ASP A 148 6.86 47.66 65.34
CA ASP A 148 7.99 48.09 64.52
C ASP A 148 8.33 47.09 63.41
N ILE A 149 8.38 45.79 63.73
CA ILE A 149 8.57 44.72 62.72
C ILE A 149 7.48 44.80 61.65
N ARG A 150 6.21 44.99 62.04
CA ARG A 150 5.10 45.10 61.09
C ARG A 150 5.22 46.35 60.21
N ARG A 151 5.69 47.47 60.75
CA ARG A 151 5.95 48.70 59.97
C ARG A 151 7.00 48.45 58.90
N GLU A 152 8.09 47.76 59.25
CA GLU A 152 9.16 47.42 58.32
C GLU A 152 8.73 46.39 57.26
N GLN A 153 7.91 45.39 57.63
CA GLN A 153 7.32 44.43 56.67
C GLN A 153 6.44 45.13 55.63
N LEU A 154 5.58 46.06 56.06
CA LEU A 154 4.74 46.81 55.13
C LEU A 154 5.57 47.66 54.16
N ALA A 155 6.65 48.29 54.64
CA ALA A 155 7.56 49.03 53.79
C ALA A 155 8.26 48.12 52.75
N LEU A 156 8.72 46.93 53.17
CA LEU A 156 9.32 45.94 52.27
C LEU A 156 8.31 45.47 51.19
N ASP A 157 7.07 45.21 51.58
CA ASP A 157 6.01 44.78 50.66
C ASP A 157 5.61 45.89 49.67
N ASP A 158 5.62 47.15 50.09
CA ASP A 158 5.42 48.30 49.22
C ASP A 158 6.54 48.41 48.18
N GLU A 159 7.80 48.27 48.60
CA GLU A 159 8.96 48.23 47.70
C GLU A 159 8.83 47.09 46.68
N LYS A 160 8.53 45.86 47.13
CA LYS A 160 8.31 44.71 46.24
C LYS A 160 7.21 44.97 45.21
N ARG A 161 6.08 45.53 45.64
CA ARG A 161 4.96 45.84 44.74
C ARG A 161 5.35 46.86 43.67
N THR A 162 6.05 47.91 44.04
CA THR A 162 6.52 48.93 43.09
C THR A 162 7.56 48.37 42.12
N ALA A 163 8.52 47.56 42.59
CA ALA A 163 9.52 46.92 41.74
C ALA A 163 8.89 45.99 40.70
N HIS A 164 7.92 45.15 41.10
CA HIS A 164 7.20 44.29 40.16
C HIS A 164 6.32 45.08 39.19
N ALA A 165 5.75 46.21 39.60
CA ALA A 165 5.02 47.09 38.69
C ALA A 165 5.96 47.66 37.61
N GLN A 166 7.12 48.19 38.02
CA GLN A 166 8.14 48.70 37.09
C GLN A 166 8.64 47.61 36.13
N GLN A 167 8.87 46.39 36.62
CA GLN A 167 9.27 45.26 35.77
C GLN A 167 8.22 44.95 34.70
N ARG A 168 6.93 44.91 35.06
CA ARG A 168 5.86 44.71 34.07
C ARG A 168 5.81 45.84 33.05
N ASP A 169 5.95 47.09 33.48
CA ASP A 169 5.94 48.24 32.58
C ASP A 169 7.12 48.21 31.62
N GLN A 170 8.31 47.82 32.09
CA GLN A 170 9.50 47.62 31.26
C GLN A 170 9.29 46.49 30.24
N GLN A 171 8.79 45.34 30.68
CA GLN A 171 8.49 44.21 29.79
C GLN A 171 7.43 44.57 28.75
N ALA A 172 6.36 45.27 29.15
CA ALA A 172 5.33 45.74 28.22
C ALA A 172 5.85 46.79 27.25
N ALA A 173 6.79 47.65 27.66
CA ALA A 173 7.47 48.59 26.77
C ALA A 173 8.36 47.86 25.75
N LEU A 174 9.14 46.87 26.18
CA LEU A 174 9.95 46.04 25.28
C LEU A 174 9.10 45.26 24.29
N GLN A 175 8.00 44.64 24.75
CA GLN A 175 7.08 43.92 23.88
C GLN A 175 6.45 44.84 22.84
N ARG A 176 5.95 46.02 23.25
CA ARG A 176 5.41 47.02 22.32
C ARG A 176 6.44 47.45 21.28
N ALA A 177 7.68 47.73 21.71
CA ALA A 177 8.74 48.10 20.78
C ALA A 177 9.06 46.98 19.77
N GLN A 178 9.07 45.71 20.21
CA GLN A 178 9.24 44.55 19.32
C GLN A 178 8.05 44.39 18.36
N ASP A 179 6.82 44.58 18.85
CA ASP A 179 5.63 44.46 18.03
C ASP A 179 5.53 45.56 16.97
N GLU A 180 5.97 46.77 17.29
CA GLU A 180 6.11 47.89 16.36
C GLU A 180 7.22 47.62 15.33
N ALA A 181 8.38 47.12 15.76
CA ALA A 181 9.48 46.76 14.86
C ALA A 181 9.08 45.64 13.88
N ASN A 182 8.31 44.66 14.35
CA ASN A 182 7.85 43.51 13.54
C ASN A 182 6.55 43.79 12.77
N ALA A 183 5.85 44.90 13.03
CA ALA A 183 4.60 45.27 12.35
C ALA A 183 4.69 45.30 10.82
N PRO A 184 5.71 45.93 10.17
CA PRO A 184 5.80 45.94 8.72
C PRO A 184 6.03 44.53 8.15
N GLN A 185 6.80 43.68 8.84
CA GLN A 185 7.02 42.30 8.41
C GLN A 185 5.73 41.48 8.50
N ARG A 186 4.94 41.64 9.57
CA ARG A 186 3.61 41.00 9.68
C ARG A 186 2.69 41.46 8.54
N ALA A 187 2.61 42.76 8.28
CA ALA A 187 1.81 43.31 7.19
C ALA A 187 2.28 42.79 5.81
N ALA A 188 3.59 42.68 5.57
CA ALA A 188 4.13 42.12 4.34
C ALA A 188 3.77 40.64 4.16
N ASN A 189 3.88 39.85 5.24
CA ASN A 189 3.51 38.43 5.21
C ASN A 189 2.01 38.22 4.99
N GLU A 190 1.16 39.03 5.63
CA GLU A 190 -0.29 39.03 5.41
C GLU A 190 -0.63 39.41 3.96
N ALA A 191 -0.01 40.45 3.42
CA ALA A 191 -0.20 40.87 2.04
C ALA A 191 0.24 39.78 1.04
N ALA A 192 1.42 39.16 1.25
CA ALA A 192 1.90 38.06 0.42
C ALA A 192 0.96 36.84 0.47
N SER A 193 0.42 36.53 1.65
CA SER A 193 -0.51 35.43 1.85
C SER A 193 -1.86 35.69 1.14
N ALA A 194 -2.38 36.91 1.24
CA ALA A 194 -3.59 37.33 0.54
C ALA A 194 -3.41 37.24 -0.98
N GLN A 195 -2.29 37.76 -1.50
CA GLN A 195 -1.98 37.67 -2.94
C GLN A 195 -1.85 36.23 -3.42
N ALA A 196 -1.18 35.36 -2.66
CA ALA A 196 -1.05 33.95 -3.01
C ALA A 196 -2.41 33.24 -3.04
N TYR A 197 -3.31 33.58 -2.12
CA TYR A 197 -4.67 33.05 -2.11
C TYR A 197 -5.47 33.48 -3.34
N GLU A 198 -5.44 34.78 -3.68
CA GLU A 198 -6.10 35.28 -4.89
C GLU A 198 -5.53 34.67 -6.19
N GLN A 199 -4.20 34.49 -6.26
CA GLN A 199 -3.56 33.84 -7.40
C GLN A 199 -4.02 32.40 -7.56
N LYS A 200 -4.12 31.64 -6.46
CA LYS A 200 -4.66 30.26 -6.49
C LYS A 200 -6.12 30.23 -6.90
N GLN A 201 -6.93 31.18 -6.46
CA GLN A 201 -8.32 31.29 -6.93
C GLN A 201 -8.40 31.53 -8.44
N ARG A 202 -7.58 32.45 -8.96
CA ARG A 202 -7.50 32.71 -10.41
C ARG A 202 -7.02 31.47 -11.17
N GLN A 203 -6.00 30.78 -10.67
CA GLN A 203 -5.50 29.56 -11.30
C GLN A 203 -6.57 28.46 -11.32
N HIS A 204 -7.29 28.25 -10.22
CA HIS A 204 -8.38 27.28 -10.17
C HIS A 204 -9.49 27.59 -11.19
N ALA A 205 -9.86 28.87 -11.33
CA ALA A 205 -10.84 29.29 -12.34
C ALA A 205 -10.34 29.02 -13.77
N LEU A 206 -9.05 29.25 -14.05
CA LEU A 206 -8.45 28.94 -15.35
C LEU A 206 -8.40 27.42 -15.60
N ASP A 207 -7.99 26.63 -14.62
CA ASP A 207 -7.92 25.17 -14.74
C ASP A 207 -9.31 24.55 -14.92
N GLN A 208 -10.34 25.15 -14.32
CA GLN A 208 -11.74 24.76 -14.55
C GLN A 208 -12.16 25.09 -15.97
N ALA A 209 -11.92 26.32 -16.43
CA ALA A 209 -12.24 26.73 -17.80
C ALA A 209 -11.52 25.87 -18.85
N GLN A 210 -10.25 25.52 -18.62
CA GLN A 210 -9.49 24.60 -19.49
C GLN A 210 -10.09 23.20 -19.49
N ARG A 211 -10.40 22.65 -18.31
CA ARG A 211 -11.03 21.33 -18.20
C ARG A 211 -12.38 21.28 -18.91
N GLU A 212 -13.18 22.33 -18.82
CA GLU A 212 -14.46 22.44 -19.51
C GLU A 212 -14.27 22.57 -21.03
N ALA A 213 -13.32 23.38 -21.49
CA ALA A 213 -12.99 23.53 -22.90
C ALA A 213 -12.51 22.21 -23.54
N GLU A 214 -11.73 21.42 -22.81
CA GLU A 214 -11.23 20.12 -23.26
C GLU A 214 -12.23 18.96 -23.07
N ALA A 215 -13.31 19.16 -22.31
CA ALA A 215 -14.31 18.12 -22.05
C ALA A 215 -14.88 17.45 -23.32
N PRO A 216 -15.28 18.17 -24.38
CA PRO A 216 -15.75 17.54 -25.62
C PRO A 216 -14.65 16.73 -26.30
N GLN A 217 -13.39 17.19 -26.26
CA GLN A 217 -12.28 16.47 -26.85
C GLN A 217 -11.98 15.17 -26.07
N ARG A 218 -12.04 15.21 -24.72
CA ARG A 218 -11.89 14.00 -23.89
C ARG A 218 -13.00 12.99 -24.17
N ALA A 219 -14.25 13.44 -24.29
CA ALA A 219 -15.37 12.58 -24.65
C ALA A 219 -15.21 11.97 -26.05
N ALA A 220 -14.76 12.75 -27.04
CA ALA A 220 -14.49 12.25 -28.39
C ALA A 220 -13.34 11.23 -28.40
N ASN A 221 -12.27 11.47 -27.63
CA ASN A 221 -11.15 10.54 -27.50
C ASN A 221 -11.58 9.22 -26.84
N GLU A 222 -12.43 9.27 -25.82
CA GLU A 222 -12.98 8.09 -25.17
C GLU A 222 -13.87 7.28 -26.12
N GLN A 223 -14.74 7.95 -26.87
CA GLN A 223 -15.54 7.30 -27.91
C GLN A 223 -14.68 6.66 -29.00
N ALA A 224 -13.63 7.36 -29.46
CA ALA A 224 -12.69 6.83 -30.44
C ALA A 224 -11.93 5.60 -29.91
N TYR A 225 -11.58 5.59 -28.62
CA TYR A 225 -10.94 4.44 -27.98
C TYR A 225 -11.89 3.24 -27.91
N GLN A 226 -13.14 3.45 -27.48
CA GLN A 226 -14.16 2.39 -27.44
C GLN A 226 -14.44 1.83 -28.85
N GLU A 227 -14.51 2.70 -29.87
CA GLU A 227 -14.68 2.28 -31.26
C GLU A 227 -13.51 1.42 -31.74
N LYS A 228 -12.26 1.82 -31.45
CA LYS A 228 -11.09 1.00 -31.75
C LYS A 228 -11.14 -0.36 -31.06
N GLN A 229 -11.58 -0.42 -29.80
CA GLN A 229 -11.76 -1.70 -29.10
C GLN A 229 -12.79 -2.59 -29.80
N ARG A 230 -13.94 -2.03 -30.23
CA ARG A 230 -14.95 -2.76 -31.02
C ARG A 230 -14.37 -3.27 -32.33
N GLN A 231 -13.62 -2.43 -33.04
CA GLN A 231 -12.98 -2.82 -34.30
C GLN A 231 -11.96 -3.94 -34.10
N HIS A 232 -11.16 -3.91 -33.03
CA HIS A 232 -10.25 -4.99 -32.69
C HIS A 232 -10.99 -6.30 -32.40
N ALA A 233 -12.08 -6.25 -31.64
CA ALA A 233 -12.90 -7.44 -31.35
C ALA A 233 -13.52 -8.04 -32.62
N LEU A 234 -14.07 -7.19 -33.51
CA LEU A 234 -14.62 -7.64 -34.79
C LEU A 234 -13.54 -8.23 -35.71
N ALA A 235 -12.37 -7.58 -35.79
CA ALA A 235 -11.25 -8.07 -36.59
C ALA A 235 -10.73 -9.42 -36.08
N GLN A 236 -10.73 -9.62 -34.76
CA GLN A 236 -10.38 -10.91 -34.16
C GLN A 236 -11.41 -11.99 -34.53
N ALA A 237 -12.71 -11.71 -34.36
CA ALA A 237 -13.77 -12.65 -34.73
C ALA A 237 -13.72 -13.02 -36.23
N GLN A 238 -13.42 -12.07 -37.11
CA GLN A 238 -13.25 -12.33 -38.54
C GLN A 238 -12.04 -13.21 -38.84
N ARG A 239 -10.92 -13.01 -38.13
CA ARG A 239 -9.73 -13.86 -38.28
C ARG A 239 -10.00 -15.29 -37.85
N GLU A 240 -10.72 -15.48 -36.74
CA GLU A 240 -11.12 -16.79 -36.23
C GLU A 240 -12.11 -17.48 -37.20
N GLY A 241 -13.11 -16.75 -37.71
CA GLY A 241 -14.01 -17.26 -38.76
C GLY A 241 -13.26 -17.67 -40.03
N GLY A 242 -12.30 -16.84 -40.48
CA GLY A 242 -11.42 -17.18 -41.60
C GLY A 242 -10.43 -18.31 -41.30
N GLN A 243 -10.03 -18.53 -40.05
CA GLN A 243 -9.26 -19.70 -39.63
C GLN A 243 -10.07 -20.98 -39.80
N SER A 244 -11.32 -21.02 -39.31
CA SER A 244 -12.19 -22.18 -39.51
C SER A 244 -12.34 -22.57 -40.98
N GLN A 245 -12.49 -21.59 -41.88
CA GLN A 245 -12.56 -21.86 -43.31
C GLN A 245 -11.22 -22.35 -43.89
N ARG A 246 -10.08 -21.79 -43.44
CA ARG A 246 -8.74 -22.27 -43.83
C ARG A 246 -8.51 -23.71 -43.36
N ASP A 247 -8.90 -24.04 -42.14
CA ASP A 247 -8.76 -25.38 -41.57
C ASP A 247 -9.62 -26.39 -42.32
N ALA A 248 -10.87 -26.03 -42.66
CA ALA A 248 -11.75 -26.85 -43.49
C ALA A 248 -11.15 -27.10 -44.89
N ASN A 249 -10.59 -26.06 -45.52
CA ASN A 249 -9.94 -26.19 -46.82
C ASN A 249 -8.68 -27.05 -46.76
N GLN A 250 -7.86 -26.92 -45.70
CA GLN A 250 -6.68 -27.73 -45.48
C GLN A 250 -7.07 -29.20 -45.28
N ALA A 251 -8.05 -29.48 -44.42
CA ALA A 251 -8.56 -30.83 -44.19
C ALA A 251 -9.11 -31.46 -45.48
N ALA A 252 -9.81 -30.68 -46.31
CA ALA A 252 -10.29 -31.15 -47.60
C ALA A 252 -9.13 -31.49 -48.57
N TYR A 253 -8.04 -30.72 -48.54
CA TYR A 253 -6.85 -31.01 -49.33
C TYR A 253 -6.15 -32.28 -48.85
N ASP A 254 -5.94 -32.43 -47.54
CA ASP A 254 -5.29 -33.58 -46.94
C ASP A 254 -6.09 -34.89 -47.18
N GLN A 255 -7.42 -34.82 -47.12
CA GLN A 255 -8.29 -35.94 -47.50
C GLN A 255 -8.11 -36.36 -48.96
N LYS A 256 -7.99 -35.39 -49.89
CA LYS A 256 -7.75 -35.70 -51.31
C LYS A 256 -6.41 -36.41 -51.49
N GLN A 257 -5.36 -35.96 -50.80
CA GLN A 257 -4.05 -36.61 -50.82
C GLN A 257 -4.11 -38.04 -50.29
N ALA A 258 -4.78 -38.25 -49.14
CA ALA A 258 -4.94 -39.58 -48.56
C ALA A 258 -5.73 -40.54 -49.46
N ASN A 259 -6.79 -40.05 -50.10
CA ASN A 259 -7.58 -40.84 -51.04
C ASN A 259 -6.79 -41.20 -52.29
N TYR A 260 -5.98 -40.28 -52.81
CA TYR A 260 -5.09 -40.57 -53.94
C TYR A 260 -4.05 -41.65 -53.58
N GLN A 261 -3.44 -41.56 -52.40
CA GLN A 261 -2.49 -42.57 -51.93
C GLN A 261 -3.15 -43.95 -51.78
N LYS A 262 -4.35 -44.01 -51.19
CA LYS A 262 -5.13 -45.26 -51.10
C LYS A 262 -5.42 -45.86 -52.47
N GLN A 263 -5.72 -45.03 -53.46
CA GLN A 263 -5.99 -45.50 -54.82
C GLN A 263 -4.74 -46.11 -55.48
N LEU A 264 -3.55 -45.54 -55.23
CA LEU A 264 -2.28 -46.12 -55.67
C LEU A 264 -1.98 -47.45 -54.96
N ASP A 265 -2.22 -47.52 -53.65
CA ASP A 265 -2.02 -48.75 -52.88
C ASP A 265 -2.96 -49.87 -53.34
N GLU A 266 -4.23 -49.53 -53.60
CA GLU A 266 -5.20 -50.46 -54.15
C GLU A 266 -4.78 -50.96 -55.54
N ALA A 267 -4.33 -50.05 -56.42
CA ALA A 267 -3.82 -50.42 -57.73
C ALA A 267 -2.59 -51.35 -57.65
N ARG A 268 -1.68 -51.12 -56.70
CA ARG A 268 -0.53 -52.01 -56.43
C ARG A 268 -0.99 -53.39 -55.97
N ARG A 269 -1.88 -53.47 -54.99
CA ARG A 269 -2.43 -54.74 -54.49
C ARG A 269 -3.12 -55.52 -55.60
N GLN A 270 -3.92 -54.85 -56.44
CA GLN A 270 -4.55 -55.51 -57.59
C GLN A 270 -3.53 -55.97 -58.64
N GLY A 271 -2.46 -55.20 -58.84
CA GLY A 271 -1.34 -55.60 -59.69
C GLY A 271 -0.65 -56.87 -59.18
N GLU A 272 -0.35 -56.92 -57.88
CA GLU A 272 0.26 -58.07 -57.21
C GLU A 272 -0.63 -59.31 -57.28
N GLN A 273 -1.93 -59.17 -56.99
CA GLN A 273 -2.90 -60.28 -57.11
C GLN A 273 -2.95 -60.84 -58.53
N LYS A 274 -3.02 -59.98 -59.54
CA LYS A 274 -3.00 -60.41 -60.94
C LYS A 274 -1.67 -61.05 -61.33
N ALA A 275 -0.55 -60.61 -60.77
CA ALA A 275 0.76 -61.22 -60.99
C ALA A 275 0.84 -62.62 -60.38
N GLN A 276 0.33 -62.80 -59.15
CA GLN A 276 0.21 -64.12 -58.50
C GLN A 276 -0.68 -65.05 -59.31
N GLU A 277 -1.85 -64.58 -59.75
CA GLU A 277 -2.77 -65.39 -60.58
C GLU A 277 -2.12 -65.85 -61.89
N ARG A 278 -1.29 -65.00 -62.52
CA ARG A 278 -0.52 -65.40 -63.71
C ARG A 278 0.54 -66.44 -63.39
N ALA A 279 1.25 -66.31 -62.26
CA ALA A 279 2.25 -67.29 -61.82
C ALA A 279 1.59 -68.66 -61.55
N ASP A 280 0.47 -68.69 -60.84
CA ASP A 280 -0.28 -69.92 -60.55
C ASP A 280 -0.80 -70.58 -61.83
N LYS A 281 -1.33 -69.78 -62.77
CA LYS A 281 -1.75 -70.27 -64.09
C LYS A 281 -0.58 -70.86 -64.89
N ALA A 282 0.58 -70.21 -64.85
CA ALA A 282 1.78 -70.71 -65.50
C ALA A 282 2.26 -72.05 -64.88
N GLN A 283 2.26 -72.16 -63.55
CA GLN A 283 2.59 -73.41 -62.85
C GLN A 283 1.61 -74.53 -63.20
N ARG A 284 0.31 -74.25 -63.19
CA ARG A 284 -0.72 -75.23 -63.59
C ARG A 284 -0.56 -75.66 -65.05
N PHE A 285 -0.14 -74.76 -65.93
CA PHE A 285 0.15 -75.10 -67.31
C PHE A 285 1.37 -76.01 -67.43
N GLN A 286 2.45 -75.74 -66.68
CA GLN A 286 3.63 -76.60 -66.62
C GLN A 286 3.29 -78.00 -66.08
N GLN A 287 2.55 -78.09 -64.98
CA GLN A 287 2.08 -79.38 -64.43
C GLN A 287 1.28 -80.18 -65.47
N LYS A 288 0.38 -79.53 -66.20
CA LYS A 288 -0.37 -80.19 -67.29
C LYS A 288 0.54 -80.73 -68.41
N GLN A 289 1.63 -80.04 -68.73
CA GLN A 289 2.59 -80.52 -69.74
C GLN A 289 3.35 -81.75 -69.22
N GLU A 290 3.78 -81.74 -67.97
CA GLU A 290 4.44 -82.89 -67.33
C GLU A 290 3.51 -84.11 -67.23
N ASP A 291 2.27 -83.90 -66.81
CA ASP A 291 1.25 -84.95 -66.72
C ASP A 291 0.93 -85.55 -68.09
N ALA A 292 0.82 -84.71 -69.13
CA ALA A 292 0.64 -85.18 -70.49
C ALA A 292 1.83 -86.01 -70.99
N ALA A 293 3.07 -85.61 -70.67
CA ALA A 293 4.28 -86.36 -71.00
C ALA A 293 4.33 -87.71 -70.27
N ARG A 294 3.97 -87.74 -68.97
CA ARG A 294 3.86 -88.99 -68.19
C ARG A 294 2.81 -89.92 -68.76
N HIS A 295 1.63 -89.40 -69.08
CA HIS A 295 0.56 -90.19 -69.68
C HIS A 295 0.97 -90.77 -71.04
N LYS A 296 1.68 -90.00 -71.87
CA LYS A 296 2.21 -90.50 -73.14
C LYS A 296 3.21 -91.66 -72.92
N ALA A 297 4.13 -91.52 -71.97
CA ALA A 297 5.08 -92.58 -71.63
C ALA A 297 4.38 -93.86 -71.13
N ASP A 298 3.36 -93.72 -70.29
CA ASP A 298 2.58 -94.86 -69.76
C ASP A 298 1.80 -95.60 -70.86
N VAL A 299 1.24 -94.85 -71.83
CA VAL A 299 0.58 -95.44 -73.01
C VAL A 299 1.58 -96.18 -73.91
N GLU A 300 2.77 -95.60 -74.16
CA GLU A 300 3.82 -96.26 -74.95
C GLU A 300 4.33 -97.54 -74.29
N GLU A 301 4.50 -97.54 -72.96
CA GLU A 301 4.88 -98.74 -72.21
C GLU A 301 3.80 -99.84 -72.32
N ARG A 302 2.53 -99.46 -72.17
CA ARG A 302 1.40 -100.39 -72.32
C ARG A 302 1.31 -100.97 -73.74
N GLN A 303 1.63 -100.19 -74.77
CA GLN A 303 1.70 -100.67 -76.16
C GLN A 303 2.85 -101.66 -76.37
N LYS A 304 4.03 -101.42 -75.79
CA LYS A 304 5.16 -102.35 -75.86
C LYS A 304 4.83 -103.69 -75.17
N GLN A 305 4.18 -103.64 -74.01
CA GLN A 305 3.72 -104.84 -73.32
C GLN A 305 2.68 -105.63 -74.13
N ALA A 306 1.77 -104.94 -74.84
CA ALA A 306 0.77 -105.58 -75.71
C ALA A 306 1.41 -106.22 -76.95
N ALA A 307 2.39 -105.54 -77.58
CA ALA A 307 3.13 -106.07 -78.73
C ALA A 307 3.96 -107.30 -78.36
N GLY A 308 4.59 -107.30 -77.17
CA GLY A 308 5.31 -108.47 -76.65
C GLY A 308 4.39 -109.68 -76.51
N LYS A 309 3.21 -109.51 -75.90
CA LYS A 309 2.23 -110.61 -75.74
C LYS A 309 1.67 -111.13 -77.07
N ALA A 310 1.54 -110.28 -78.09
CA ALA A 310 1.06 -110.68 -79.41
C ALA A 310 2.08 -111.55 -80.17
N GLN A 311 3.38 -111.25 -80.06
CA GLN A 311 4.44 -112.06 -80.66
C GLN A 311 4.55 -113.44 -80.00
N GLU A 312 4.38 -113.51 -78.68
CA GLU A 312 4.37 -114.76 -77.92
C GLU A 312 3.27 -115.72 -78.40
N LYS A 313 2.06 -115.20 -78.64
CA LYS A 313 0.95 -116.00 -79.20
C LYS A 313 1.23 -116.54 -80.60
N GLN A 314 1.80 -115.72 -81.48
CA GLN A 314 2.12 -116.17 -82.85
C GLN A 314 3.14 -117.31 -82.88
N GLN A 315 4.13 -117.30 -81.99
CA GLN A 315 5.10 -118.40 -81.91
C GLN A 315 4.46 -119.70 -81.44
N GLN A 316 3.48 -119.66 -80.54
CA GLN A 316 2.76 -120.86 -80.09
C GLN A 316 1.89 -121.47 -81.20
N GLU A 317 1.19 -120.66 -81.99
CA GLU A 317 0.33 -121.15 -83.07
C GLU A 317 1.13 -121.80 -84.21
N LEU A 318 2.32 -121.26 -84.53
CA LEU A 318 3.24 -121.84 -85.51
C LEU A 318 3.76 -123.22 -85.07
N GLN A 319 4.03 -123.43 -83.78
CA GLN A 319 4.43 -124.75 -83.28
C GLN A 319 3.30 -125.79 -83.39
N GLN A 320 2.05 -125.40 -83.12
CA GLN A 320 0.90 -126.32 -83.27
C GLN A 320 0.67 -126.75 -84.72
N GLN A 321 0.79 -125.82 -85.69
CA GLN A 321 0.60 -126.16 -87.10
C GLN A 321 1.65 -127.12 -87.65
N GLN A 322 2.91 -127.04 -87.16
CA GLN A 322 3.95 -127.97 -87.58
C GLN A 322 3.69 -129.40 -87.10
N GLN A 323 3.11 -129.58 -85.90
CA GLN A 323 2.77 -130.91 -85.39
C GLN A 323 1.63 -131.57 -86.19
N LEU A 324 0.63 -130.79 -86.61
CA LEU A 324 -0.51 -131.31 -87.40
C LEU A 324 -0.08 -131.77 -88.81
N LYS A 325 0.85 -131.05 -89.45
CA LYS A 325 1.33 -131.44 -90.79
C LYS A 325 2.15 -132.73 -90.80
N GLN A 326 2.88 -133.04 -89.73
CA GLN A 326 3.65 -134.29 -89.66
C GLN A 326 2.74 -135.53 -89.51
N GLN A 327 1.55 -135.39 -88.93
CA GLN A 327 0.62 -136.53 -88.81
C GLN A 327 -0.08 -136.91 -90.12
N GLN A 328 -0.33 -135.95 -91.02
CA GLN A 328 -1.06 -136.23 -92.26
C GLN A 328 -0.22 -136.90 -93.36
N GLN A 329 1.11 -136.74 -93.36
CA GLN A 329 1.96 -137.34 -94.40
C GLN A 329 2.26 -138.84 -94.19
N GLN A 330 1.84 -139.43 -93.06
CA GLN A 330 2.08 -140.85 -92.77
C GLN A 330 0.90 -141.79 -93.12
N GLN A 331 -0.20 -141.28 -93.67
CA GLN A 331 -1.38 -142.11 -93.99
C GLN A 331 -1.54 -142.51 -95.48
N ASP A 332 -0.67 -142.03 -96.37
CA ASP A 332 -0.79 -142.29 -97.82
C ASP A 332 0.32 -143.19 -98.42
N GLN A 333 0.88 -144.15 -97.67
CA GLN A 333 1.79 -145.19 -98.22
C GLN A 333 1.34 -146.61 -97.94
#